data_AF-A0A7S4C312-F1
#
_entry.id   AF-A0A7S4C312-F1
#
_cell.length_a   1.000
_cell.length_b   1.000
_cell.length_c   1.000
_cell.angle_alpha   90.00
_cell.angle_beta   90.00
_cell.angle_gamma   90.00
#
_symmetry.space_group_name_H-M   'P 1'
#
loop_
_entity.id
_entity.type
_entity.pdbx_description
1 polymer ?
#
loop_
_entity_poly.entity_id
_entity_poly.type
_entity_poly.pdbx_seq_one_letter_code
_entity_poly.pdbx_strand_id
1 'polypeptide(L)'
;GLPQHLYKVLKKEKSKKEKRKPAYVALGSDDRYYIRFTNGTSQWVGDGKSFDEAVFDGESNGGIRSVAFGKPGSWFIVYGNGSWSNLSNCLGLNNKIKARHRRADLTCVSLGPNGEWFLAAKNRRKWWGGYSNASDLPMQIESLKGRIKFTDFADDDAFIVRYE
;
A
#
# COMPACT_ATOMS: atom_id res chain seq x y z
N GLY A 1 3.54 2.35 -16.93
CA GLY A 1 4.06 3.73 -16.99
C GLY A 1 3.58 4.53 -15.78
N LEU A 2 4.18 5.68 -15.46
CA LEU A 2 3.70 6.50 -14.34
C LEU A 2 2.28 7.03 -14.62
N PRO A 3 1.35 7.03 -13.65
CA PRO A 3 0.01 7.55 -13.86
C PRO A 3 0.00 8.96 -14.43
N GLN A 4 -0.84 9.22 -15.44
CA GLN A 4 -0.77 10.47 -16.21
C GLN A 4 -0.97 11.70 -15.32
N HIS A 5 -1.91 11.63 -14.40
CA HIS A 5 -2.19 12.74 -13.49
C HIS A 5 -1.04 12.93 -12.48
N LEU A 6 -0.47 11.85 -11.95
CA LEU A 6 0.72 11.93 -11.10
C LEU A 6 1.91 12.55 -11.84
N TYR A 7 2.14 12.19 -13.09
CA TYR A 7 3.19 12.81 -13.91
C TYR A 7 2.99 14.32 -14.04
N LYS A 8 1.75 14.78 -14.32
CA LYS A 8 1.42 16.21 -14.38
C LYS A 8 1.68 16.91 -13.04
N VAL A 9 1.28 16.29 -11.93
CA VAL A 9 1.54 16.79 -10.56
C VAL A 9 3.04 16.96 -10.33
N LEU A 10 3.85 15.94 -10.61
CA LEU A 10 5.30 15.99 -10.40
C LEU A 10 5.98 17.01 -11.32
N LYS A 11 5.55 17.12 -12.58
CA LYS A 11 6.06 18.12 -13.52
C LYS A 11 5.79 19.55 -13.03
N LYS A 12 4.57 19.79 -12.51
CA LYS A 12 4.19 21.07 -11.92
C LYS A 12 4.99 21.39 -10.65
N GLU A 13 5.24 20.41 -9.78
CA GLU A 13 6.09 20.63 -8.60
C GLU A 13 7.54 20.95 -8.99
N LYS A 14 8.07 20.31 -10.05
CA LYS A 14 9.45 20.54 -10.53
C LYS A 14 9.68 21.98 -10.99
N SER A 15 8.66 22.65 -11.53
CA SER A 15 8.75 24.03 -12.02
C SER A 15 8.56 25.10 -10.93
N LYS A 16 8.21 24.73 -9.70
CA LYS A 16 8.04 25.70 -8.60
C LYS A 16 9.38 26.16 -8.03
N LYS A 17 9.41 27.40 -7.53
CA LYS A 17 10.53 27.95 -6.74
C LYS A 17 10.68 27.19 -5.42
N GLU A 18 9.57 27.01 -4.71
CA GLU A 18 9.48 26.15 -3.52
C GLU A 18 8.84 24.82 -3.88
N LYS A 19 9.67 23.77 -3.94
CA LYS A 19 9.28 22.45 -4.42
C LYS A 19 8.82 21.59 -3.25
N ARG A 20 7.63 21.02 -3.35
CA ARG A 20 7.21 19.93 -2.46
C ARG A 20 7.86 18.64 -2.98
N LYS A 21 8.74 18.04 -2.17
CA LYS A 21 9.40 16.77 -2.54
C LYS A 21 8.47 15.60 -2.22
N PRO A 22 8.30 14.62 -3.11
CA PRO A 22 7.61 13.38 -2.76
C PRO A 22 8.31 12.70 -1.59
N ALA A 23 7.54 12.30 -0.58
CA ALA A 23 8.02 11.53 0.57
C ALA A 23 7.51 10.08 0.54
N TYR A 24 6.37 9.84 -0.10
CA TYR A 24 5.77 8.52 -0.29
C TYR A 24 4.87 8.52 -1.52
N VAL A 25 4.89 7.41 -2.27
CA VAL A 25 4.03 7.19 -3.43
C VAL A 25 3.51 5.75 -3.37
N ALA A 26 2.22 5.58 -3.63
CA ALA A 26 1.59 4.30 -3.95
C ALA A 26 0.98 4.39 -5.35
N LEU A 27 1.15 3.35 -6.15
CA LEU A 27 0.65 3.27 -7.52
C LEU A 27 -0.33 2.10 -7.62
N GLY A 28 -1.32 2.23 -8.49
CA GLY A 28 -2.24 1.15 -8.85
C GLY A 28 -2.54 1.16 -10.35
N SER A 29 -3.27 0.15 -10.81
CA SER A 29 -3.86 0.15 -12.15
C SER A 29 -4.80 1.34 -12.36
N ASP A 30 -5.18 1.60 -13.61
CA ASP A 30 -6.21 2.59 -13.98
C ASP A 30 -5.89 4.02 -13.54
N ASP A 31 -4.62 4.42 -13.69
CA ASP A 31 -4.09 5.73 -13.30
C ASP A 31 -4.25 6.08 -11.79
N ARG A 32 -4.52 5.08 -10.94
CA ARG A 32 -4.65 5.27 -9.48
C ARG A 32 -3.30 5.57 -8.85
N TYR A 33 -3.29 6.52 -7.93
CA TYR A 33 -2.13 6.83 -7.13
C TYR A 33 -2.51 7.51 -5.82
N TYR A 34 -1.61 7.41 -4.85
CA TYR A 34 -1.54 8.30 -3.70
C TYR A 34 -0.11 8.82 -3.59
N ILE A 35 0.05 10.13 -3.36
CA ILE A 35 1.34 10.76 -3.09
C ILE A 35 1.23 11.61 -1.84
N ARG A 36 2.20 11.45 -0.94
CA ARG A 36 2.44 12.37 0.18
C ARG A 36 3.76 13.10 -0.04
N PHE A 37 3.75 14.40 0.20
CA PHE A 37 4.92 15.27 0.11
C PHE A 37 5.60 15.46 1.48
N THR A 38 6.85 15.92 1.47
CA THR A 38 7.64 16.17 2.69
C THR A 38 7.06 17.25 3.60
N ASN A 39 6.18 18.12 3.08
CA ASN A 39 5.48 19.13 3.86
C ASN A 39 4.17 18.61 4.51
N GLY A 40 3.91 17.30 4.43
CA GLY A 40 2.72 16.66 5.00
C GLY A 40 1.49 16.69 4.09
N THR A 41 1.47 17.49 3.02
CA THR A 41 0.33 17.51 2.08
C THR A 41 0.30 16.27 1.21
N SER A 42 -0.90 15.88 0.77
CA SER A 42 -1.12 14.71 -0.08
C SER A 42 -1.99 15.03 -1.29
N GLN A 43 -1.87 14.22 -2.34
CA GLN A 43 -2.76 14.22 -3.51
C GLN A 43 -3.00 12.78 -3.95
N TRP A 44 -4.14 12.50 -4.57
CA TRP A 44 -4.47 11.14 -4.98
C TRP A 44 -5.51 11.11 -6.09
N VAL A 45 -5.58 9.95 -6.74
CA VAL A 45 -6.69 9.48 -7.58
C VAL A 45 -6.90 8.02 -7.17
N GLY A 46 -8.09 7.66 -6.70
CA GLY A 46 -8.40 6.30 -6.24
C GLY A 46 -9.76 5.81 -6.71
N ASP A 47 -10.29 4.78 -6.05
CA ASP A 47 -11.53 4.07 -6.45
C ASP A 47 -12.81 4.76 -5.93
N GLY A 48 -12.92 6.07 -6.19
CA GLY A 48 -14.10 6.87 -5.87
C GLY A 48 -14.32 7.18 -4.37
N LYS A 49 -15.57 7.51 -4.03
CA LYS A 49 -15.94 8.15 -2.76
C LYS A 49 -15.45 7.43 -1.51
N SER A 50 -15.52 6.09 -1.49
CA SER A 50 -15.09 5.30 -0.32
C SER A 50 -13.59 5.40 -0.03
N PHE A 51 -12.77 5.46 -1.09
CA PHE A 51 -11.33 5.69 -0.95
C PHE A 51 -11.05 7.11 -0.50
N ASP A 52 -11.74 8.09 -1.10
CA ASP A 52 -11.58 9.51 -0.73
C ASP A 52 -11.89 9.74 0.75
N GLU A 53 -13.03 9.22 1.23
CA GLU A 53 -13.43 9.29 2.65
C GLU A 53 -12.37 8.66 3.56
N ALA A 54 -11.83 7.49 3.19
CA ALA A 54 -10.77 6.84 3.97
C ALA A 54 -9.45 7.63 3.97
N VAL A 55 -9.11 8.29 2.86
CA VAL A 55 -7.94 9.18 2.80
C VAL A 55 -8.17 10.40 3.70
N PHE A 56 -9.32 11.07 3.59
CA PHE A 56 -9.64 12.23 4.43
C PHE A 56 -9.63 11.90 5.92
N ASP A 57 -10.18 10.74 6.30
CA ASP A 57 -10.19 10.25 7.67
C ASP A 57 -8.76 9.95 8.14
N GLY A 58 -7.93 9.31 7.30
CA GLY A 58 -6.53 9.04 7.61
C GLY A 58 -5.67 10.30 7.78
N GLU A 59 -5.85 11.30 6.92
CA GLU A 59 -5.14 12.59 7.04
C GLU A 59 -5.55 13.35 8.31
N SER A 60 -6.81 13.20 8.74
CA SER A 60 -7.31 13.80 9.99
C SER A 60 -6.87 13.03 11.25
N ASN A 61 -6.58 11.73 11.13
CA ASN A 61 -6.30 10.83 12.26
C ASN A 61 -4.81 10.43 12.37
N GLY A 62 -3.92 11.41 12.40
CA GLY A 62 -2.48 11.19 12.59
C GLY A 62 -1.73 10.78 11.32
N GLY A 63 -2.34 11.03 10.15
CA GLY A 63 -1.76 10.86 8.83
C GLY A 63 -1.82 9.43 8.31
N ILE A 64 -1.50 9.27 7.03
CA ILE A 64 -1.46 7.96 6.36
C ILE A 64 -0.06 7.37 6.43
N ARG A 65 0.07 6.11 6.86
CA ARG A 65 1.35 5.41 6.91
C ARG A 65 1.64 4.62 5.63
N SER A 66 0.64 3.94 5.08
CA SER A 66 0.79 3.08 3.91
C SER A 66 -0.52 3.05 3.13
N VAL A 67 -0.44 3.09 1.80
CA VAL A 67 -1.55 2.88 0.86
C VAL A 67 -1.15 1.75 -0.08
N ALA A 68 -2.06 0.84 -0.36
CA ALA A 68 -1.88 -0.18 -1.38
C ALA A 68 -3.12 -0.27 -2.26
N PHE A 69 -2.90 -0.32 -3.57
CA PHE A 69 -3.92 -0.61 -4.56
C PHE A 69 -3.72 -2.06 -5.01
N GLY A 70 -4.78 -2.87 -4.92
CA GLY A 70 -4.78 -4.20 -5.51
C GLY A 70 -5.38 -4.16 -6.91
N LYS A 71 -6.09 -5.23 -7.30
CA LYS A 71 -6.96 -5.22 -8.48
C LYS A 71 -7.91 -3.99 -8.54
N PRO A 72 -8.46 -3.64 -9.71
CA PRO A 72 -9.39 -2.51 -9.83
C PRO A 72 -10.51 -2.57 -8.78
N GLY A 73 -10.79 -1.44 -8.12
CA GLY A 73 -11.75 -1.36 -7.01
C GLY A 73 -11.26 -1.89 -5.65
N SER A 74 -10.02 -2.39 -5.55
CA SER A 74 -9.44 -2.87 -4.30
C SER A 74 -8.36 -1.93 -3.77
N TRP A 75 -8.48 -1.56 -2.49
CA TRP A 75 -7.49 -0.72 -1.80
C TRP A 75 -7.39 -1.05 -0.31
N PHE A 76 -6.26 -0.65 0.28
CA PHE A 76 -6.01 -0.76 1.72
C PHE A 76 -5.18 0.44 2.21
N ILE A 77 -5.62 1.07 3.30
CA ILE A 77 -4.90 2.18 3.94
C ILE A 77 -4.57 1.80 5.38
N VAL A 78 -3.30 1.96 5.75
CA VAL A 78 -2.82 1.91 7.14
C VAL A 78 -2.56 3.33 7.60
N TYR A 79 -3.17 3.74 8.71
CA TYR A 79 -3.02 5.07 9.30
C TYR A 79 -1.81 5.15 10.25
N GLY A 80 -1.42 6.36 10.63
CA GLY A 80 -0.25 6.64 11.46
C GLY A 80 -0.31 5.98 12.83
N ASN A 81 -1.50 5.94 13.44
CA ASN A 81 -1.73 5.24 14.70
C ASN A 81 -1.64 3.69 14.56
N GLY A 82 -1.74 3.15 13.35
CA GLY A 82 -1.69 1.73 13.03
C GLY A 82 -3.06 1.05 12.87
N SER A 83 -4.18 1.80 13.03
CA SER A 83 -5.48 1.36 12.52
C SER A 83 -5.48 1.43 11.00
N TRP A 84 -6.55 0.94 10.40
CA TRP A 84 -6.62 0.76 8.96
C TRP A 84 -8.06 0.84 8.47
N SER A 85 -8.21 1.14 7.19
CA SER A 85 -9.44 1.00 6.42
C SER A 85 -9.13 0.25 5.14
N ASN A 86 -10.08 -0.54 4.64
CA ASN A 86 -9.89 -1.22 3.37
C ASN A 86 -11.22 -1.45 2.67
N LEU A 87 -11.14 -1.52 1.34
CA LEU A 87 -12.12 -2.15 0.50
C LEU A 87 -11.35 -3.18 -0.32
N SER A 88 -11.03 -4.33 0.28
CA SER A 88 -10.31 -5.40 -0.41
C SER A 88 -11.13 -6.68 -0.41
N ASN A 89 -11.21 -7.33 -1.57
CA ASN A 89 -11.80 -8.67 -1.71
C ASN A 89 -10.73 -9.77 -1.57
N CYS A 90 -9.56 -9.44 -1.02
CA CYS A 90 -8.48 -10.38 -0.75
C CYS A 90 -8.86 -11.25 0.46
N LEU A 91 -9.47 -12.42 0.21
CA LEU A 91 -10.00 -13.31 1.25
C LEU A 91 -8.96 -13.62 2.35
N GLY A 92 -7.74 -13.98 1.97
CA GLY A 92 -6.65 -14.28 2.90
C GLY A 92 -6.29 -13.08 3.81
N LEU A 93 -6.26 -11.88 3.25
CA LEU A 93 -5.96 -10.64 3.97
C LEU A 93 -7.06 -10.32 5.00
N ASN A 94 -8.32 -10.39 4.58
CA ASN A 94 -9.47 -10.12 5.46
C ASN A 94 -9.53 -11.13 6.60
N ASN A 95 -9.30 -12.42 6.32
CA ASN A 95 -9.21 -13.45 7.35
C ASN A 95 -8.06 -13.17 8.32
N LYS A 96 -6.90 -12.77 7.81
CA LYS A 96 -5.73 -12.45 8.65
C LYS A 96 -6.02 -11.31 9.61
N ILE A 97 -6.66 -10.25 9.14
CA ILE A 97 -6.94 -9.07 9.96
C ILE A 97 -8.03 -9.34 10.99
N LYS A 98 -9.06 -10.12 10.62
CA LYS A 98 -10.08 -10.61 11.58
C LYS A 98 -9.43 -11.45 12.69
N ALA A 99 -8.57 -12.40 12.33
CA ALA A 99 -7.83 -13.22 13.29
C ALA A 99 -6.87 -12.43 14.19
N ARG A 100 -6.49 -11.21 13.80
CA ARG A 100 -5.70 -10.29 14.61
C ARG A 100 -6.55 -9.47 15.59
N HIS A 101 -7.87 -9.64 15.60
CA HIS A 101 -8.82 -8.92 16.45
C HIS A 101 -8.71 -7.39 16.33
N ARG A 102 -8.60 -6.87 15.09
CA ARG A 102 -8.59 -5.41 14.78
C ARG A 102 -7.57 -4.58 15.56
N ARG A 103 -6.39 -5.14 15.88
CA ARG A 103 -5.30 -4.38 16.51
C ARG A 103 -4.85 -3.20 15.64
N ALA A 104 -4.73 -2.02 16.25
CA ALA A 104 -4.24 -0.79 15.64
C ALA A 104 -2.70 -0.71 15.67
N ASP A 105 -2.04 -1.73 15.12
CA ASP A 105 -0.58 -1.92 15.18
C ASP A 105 0.03 -2.18 13.80
N LEU A 106 -0.70 -1.97 12.71
CA LEU A 106 -0.15 -2.15 11.36
C LEU A 106 0.85 -1.04 11.00
N THR A 107 1.83 -1.39 10.19
CA THR A 107 2.87 -0.45 9.72
C THR A 107 3.02 -0.39 8.21
N CYS A 108 2.65 -1.46 7.50
CA CYS A 108 2.80 -1.54 6.06
C CYS A 108 1.78 -2.52 5.51
N VAL A 109 1.29 -2.21 4.30
CA VAL A 109 0.48 -3.09 3.47
C VAL A 109 0.96 -2.96 2.02
N SER A 110 0.93 -4.07 1.30
CA SER A 110 1.01 -4.12 -0.17
C SER A 110 -0.03 -5.11 -0.69
N LEU A 111 -0.58 -4.82 -1.86
CA LEU A 111 -1.56 -5.65 -2.55
C LEU A 111 -1.05 -5.91 -3.96
N GLY A 112 -1.23 -7.13 -4.44
CA GLY A 112 -0.96 -7.50 -5.83
C GLY A 112 -2.23 -7.54 -6.68
N PRO A 113 -2.06 -7.56 -8.01
CA PRO A 113 -3.18 -7.57 -8.95
C PRO A 113 -3.96 -8.89 -8.92
N ASN A 114 -3.35 -10.01 -8.51
CA ASN A 114 -3.97 -11.33 -8.48
C ASN A 114 -4.50 -11.72 -7.08
N GLY A 115 -4.45 -10.77 -6.13
CA GLY A 115 -4.92 -10.97 -4.76
C GLY A 115 -3.82 -11.31 -3.76
N GLU A 116 -2.56 -11.21 -4.17
CA GLU A 116 -1.40 -11.24 -3.30
C GLU A 116 -1.46 -10.10 -2.29
N TRP A 117 -0.91 -10.34 -1.12
CA TRP A 117 -0.85 -9.32 -0.09
C TRP A 117 0.34 -9.53 0.83
N PHE A 118 0.81 -8.42 1.36
CA PHE A 118 1.80 -8.36 2.43
C PHE A 118 1.31 -7.43 3.53
N LEU A 119 1.55 -7.81 4.78
CA LEU A 119 1.25 -7.01 5.97
C LEU A 119 2.43 -7.06 6.93
N ALA A 120 2.76 -5.90 7.51
CA ALA A 120 3.68 -5.80 8.65
C ALA A 120 3.03 -5.06 9.82
N ALA A 121 3.42 -5.45 11.03
CA ALA A 121 2.99 -4.81 12.27
C ALA A 121 4.17 -4.28 13.10
N LYS A 122 3.88 -3.37 14.04
CA LYS A 122 4.85 -2.73 14.96
C LYS A 122 5.66 -3.76 15.77
N ASN A 123 5.07 -4.91 16.09
CA ASN A 123 5.73 -6.01 16.79
C ASN A 123 6.65 -6.87 15.90
N ARG A 124 7.04 -6.35 14.73
CA ARG A 124 7.92 -6.99 13.73
C ARG A 124 7.35 -8.25 13.07
N ARG A 125 6.14 -8.68 13.44
CA ARG A 125 5.46 -9.79 12.75
C ARG A 125 5.02 -9.35 11.36
N LYS A 126 5.16 -10.27 10.42
CA LYS A 126 4.85 -10.09 9.00
C LYS A 126 3.99 -11.25 8.54
N TRP A 127 3.11 -10.98 7.59
CA TRP A 127 2.25 -11.97 6.97
C TRP A 127 2.13 -11.67 5.49
N TRP A 128 1.91 -12.72 4.72
CA TRP A 128 1.67 -12.63 3.29
C TRP A 128 0.81 -13.80 2.85
N GLY A 129 0.25 -13.71 1.66
CA GLY A 129 -0.51 -14.77 1.04
C GLY A 129 -1.16 -14.28 -0.25
N GLY A 130 -2.13 -15.04 -0.76
CA GLY A 130 -2.87 -14.66 -1.97
C GLY A 130 -2.23 -15.10 -3.28
N TYR A 131 -1.17 -15.92 -3.21
CA TYR A 131 -0.55 -16.53 -4.39
C TYR A 131 -1.44 -17.66 -4.92
N SER A 132 -1.70 -17.64 -6.23
CA SER A 132 -2.45 -18.66 -6.97
C SER A 132 -1.69 -20.00 -7.02
N ASN A 133 -0.37 -19.95 -7.19
CA ASN A 133 0.50 -21.12 -7.20
C ASN A 133 1.36 -21.19 -5.93
N ALA A 134 1.19 -22.27 -5.16
CA ALA A 134 1.96 -22.50 -3.94
C ALA A 134 3.46 -22.76 -4.19
N SER A 135 3.88 -22.98 -5.44
CA SER A 135 5.24 -23.36 -5.82
C SER A 135 6.20 -22.19 -6.03
N ASP A 136 5.71 -21.00 -6.42
CA ASP A 136 6.58 -20.03 -7.13
C ASP A 136 7.14 -18.91 -6.24
N LEU A 137 6.55 -18.70 -5.06
CA LEU A 137 6.83 -17.54 -4.19
C LEU A 137 7.14 -17.90 -2.72
N PRO A 138 6.54 -18.94 -2.11
CA PRO A 138 6.78 -19.24 -0.71
C PRO A 138 8.23 -19.63 -0.40
N MET A 139 8.91 -20.45 -1.20
CA MET A 139 10.25 -20.96 -0.78
C MET A 139 11.33 -19.87 -0.69
N GLN A 140 11.42 -18.98 -1.69
CA GLN A 140 12.45 -17.95 -1.71
C GLN A 140 12.16 -16.86 -0.65
N ILE A 141 10.89 -16.47 -0.49
CA ILE A 141 10.47 -15.49 0.55
C ILE A 141 10.54 -16.09 1.96
N GLU A 142 10.22 -17.38 2.14
CA GLU A 142 10.33 -18.06 3.43
C GLU A 142 11.79 -18.08 3.91
N SER A 143 12.77 -18.21 3.01
CA SER A 143 14.20 -18.07 3.38
C SER A 143 14.56 -16.66 3.89
N LEU A 144 13.79 -15.64 3.49
CA LEU A 144 13.94 -14.24 3.90
C LEU A 144 13.04 -13.87 5.11
N LYS A 145 12.31 -14.85 5.66
CA LYS A 145 11.35 -14.63 6.74
C LYS A 145 12.02 -13.98 7.94
N GLY A 146 11.40 -12.90 8.42
CA GLY A 146 11.95 -12.05 9.49
C GLY A 146 12.81 -10.89 9.00
N ARG A 147 13.50 -11.02 7.86
CA ARG A 147 14.40 -10.00 7.29
C ARG A 147 13.71 -9.03 6.33
N ILE A 148 12.57 -9.42 5.76
CA ILE A 148 11.79 -8.59 4.82
C ILE A 148 11.36 -7.28 5.49
N LYS A 149 11.66 -6.13 4.87
CA LYS A 149 11.20 -4.81 5.30
C LYS A 149 9.98 -4.35 4.52
N PHE A 150 9.91 -4.70 3.24
CA PHE A 150 8.88 -4.26 2.32
C PHE A 150 8.81 -5.21 1.13
N THR A 151 7.62 -5.35 0.56
CA THR A 151 7.37 -6.06 -0.69
C THR A 151 6.46 -5.18 -1.55
N ASP A 152 6.70 -5.12 -2.86
CA ASP A 152 5.74 -4.58 -3.81
C ASP A 152 5.43 -5.64 -4.87
N PHE A 153 4.21 -5.65 -5.35
CA PHE A 153 3.74 -6.61 -6.34
C PHE A 153 3.54 -5.89 -7.67
N ALA A 154 4.09 -6.48 -8.73
CA ALA A 154 3.93 -6.03 -10.10
C ALA A 154 2.97 -6.97 -10.84
N ASP A 155 2.78 -6.72 -12.13
CA ASP A 155 2.03 -7.62 -13.02
C ASP A 155 2.82 -8.91 -13.27
N ASP A 156 2.15 -9.93 -13.82
CA ASP A 156 2.74 -11.22 -14.23
C ASP A 156 3.49 -11.95 -13.10
N ASP A 157 2.93 -11.94 -11.88
CA ASP A 157 3.48 -12.59 -10.68
C ASP A 157 4.89 -12.08 -10.29
N ALA A 158 5.31 -10.94 -10.82
CA ALA A 158 6.57 -10.31 -10.46
C ALA A 158 6.44 -9.49 -9.17
N PHE A 159 7.53 -9.38 -8.41
CA PHE A 159 7.55 -8.65 -7.15
C PHE A 159 8.95 -8.16 -6.83
N ILE A 160 9.04 -7.10 -6.03
CA ILE A 160 10.30 -6.63 -5.44
C ILE A 160 10.24 -6.82 -3.92
N VAL A 161 11.33 -7.31 -3.34
CA VAL A 161 11.48 -7.45 -1.89
C VAL A 161 12.70 -6.67 -1.43
N ARG A 162 12.50 -5.81 -0.44
CA ARG A 162 13.59 -5.25 0.34
C ARG A 162 13.76 -6.07 1.61
N TYR A 163 14.95 -6.59 1.85
CA TYR A 163 15.32 -7.33 3.05
C TYR A 163 16.61 -6.76 3.65
N GLU A 164 16.81 -6.95 4.97
CA GLU A 164 18.14 -6.81 5.62
C GLU A 164 19.00 -8.02 5.31
#